data_AF-A0A959TYS8-F1
#
_entry.id   AF-A0A959TYS8-F1
#
_cell.length_a   1.000
_cell.length_b   1.000
_cell.length_c   1.000
_cell.angle_alpha   90.00
_cell.angle_beta   90.00
_cell.angle_gamma   90.00
#
_symmetry.space_group_name_H-M   'P 1'
#
loop_
_entity.id
_entity.type
_entity.pdbx_description
1 polymer ?
#
loop_
_entity_poly.entity_id
_entity_poly.type
_entity_poly.pdbx_seq_one_letter_code
_entity_poly.pdbx_strand_id
1 'polypeptide(L)'
;MNNNEQLVLAVVVASVTLLSLVGMTGVLLIMNANRRQRHRAELAELHLERDQELRKAEREATGQTLSEVGRELHDNVGQLLTVAQLGLHDHLDRQTLAHPRVSVALQAVDEAVEEVRRLGRSLDQDRWQDRSLLSAIEGEAARLERLGKARVLLRVEGGPADPDRDTKTMLFRVFQETVGNALRHSLARTITIHVAGPGFRMAISD
;
A
#
# COMPACT_ATOMS: atom_id res chain seq x y z
N MET A 1 21.41 87.81 11.99
CA MET A 1 22.06 86.50 12.18
C MET A 1 23.53 86.67 11.88
N ASN A 2 24.40 86.33 12.82
CA ASN A 2 25.85 86.41 12.61
C ASN A 2 26.31 85.28 11.67
N ASN A 3 27.36 85.50 10.88
CA ASN A 3 27.87 84.52 9.92
C ASN A 3 28.18 83.15 10.57
N ASN A 4 28.58 83.16 11.84
CA ASN A 4 28.84 81.95 12.63
C ASN A 4 27.56 81.15 12.95
N GLU A 5 26.42 81.80 13.17
CA GLU A 5 25.15 81.11 13.43
C GLU A 5 24.66 80.37 12.18
N GLN A 6 24.86 80.96 10.99
CA GLN A 6 24.54 80.32 9.71
C GLN A 6 25.42 79.10 9.45
N LEU A 7 26.72 79.18 9.75
CA LEU A 7 27.64 78.05 9.63
C LEU A 7 27.28 76.89 10.57
N VAL A 8 26.98 77.18 11.84
CA VAL A 8 26.58 76.15 12.81
C VAL A 8 25.28 75.47 12.38
N LEU A 9 24.27 76.23 11.95
CA LEU A 9 23.01 75.67 11.47
C LEU A 9 23.23 74.76 10.24
N ALA A 10 24.05 75.18 9.29
CA ALA A 10 24.35 74.40 8.08
C ALA A 10 25.03 73.06 8.42
N VAL A 11 26.00 73.06 9.34
CA VAL A 11 26.68 71.84 9.79
C VAL A 11 25.70 70.88 10.47
N VAL A 12 24.85 71.38 11.38
CA VAL A 12 23.86 70.55 12.08
C VAL A 12 22.90 69.91 11.08
N VAL A 13 22.37 70.68 10.12
CA VAL A 13 21.47 70.15 9.09
C VAL A 13 22.17 69.10 8.21
N ALA A 14 23.42 69.33 7.82
CA ALA A 14 24.21 68.37 7.03
C ALA A 14 24.47 67.06 7.81
N SER A 15 24.77 67.14 9.11
CA SER A 15 24.97 65.95 9.94
C SER A 15 23.68 65.15 10.14
N VAL A 16 22.56 65.83 10.40
CA VAL A 16 21.25 65.19 10.57
C VAL A 16 20.78 64.52 9.28
N THR A 17 20.94 65.20 8.14
CA THR A 17 20.59 64.63 6.83
C THR A 17 21.46 63.41 6.51
N LEU A 18 22.77 63.47 6.76
CA LEU A 18 23.66 62.32 6.58
C LEU A 18 23.28 61.13 7.48
N LEU A 19 23.01 61.37 8.77
CA LEU A 19 22.57 60.33 9.70
C LEU A 19 21.24 59.70 9.27
N SER A 20 20.30 60.51 8.80
CA SER A 20 19.01 60.01 8.29
C SER A 20 19.17 59.14 7.04
N LEU A 21 20.09 59.50 6.14
CA LEU A 21 20.39 58.73 4.92
C LEU A 21 21.03 57.37 5.27
N VAL A 22 21.99 57.37 6.21
CA VAL A 22 22.63 56.14 6.71
C VAL A 22 21.61 55.26 7.43
N GLY A 23 20.73 55.83 8.24
CA GLY A 23 19.63 55.08 8.87
C GLY A 23 18.68 54.47 7.85
N MET A 24 18.24 55.25 6.86
CA MET A 24 17.32 54.80 5.80
C MET A 24 17.92 53.65 4.98
N THR A 25 19.19 53.78 4.58
CA THR A 25 19.92 52.73 3.86
C THR A 25 20.07 51.46 4.68
N GLY A 26 20.40 51.58 5.97
CA GLY A 26 20.44 50.44 6.90
C GLY A 26 19.10 49.70 6.99
N VAL A 27 18.00 50.43 7.15
CA VAL A 27 16.64 49.85 7.20
C VAL A 27 16.30 49.14 5.89
N LEU A 28 16.60 49.74 4.73
CA LEU A 28 16.35 49.13 3.42
C LEU A 28 17.14 47.83 3.23
N LEU A 29 18.39 47.77 3.68
CA LEU A 29 19.21 46.56 3.62
C LEU A 29 18.64 45.45 4.50
N ILE A 30 18.24 45.75 5.74
CA ILE A 30 17.61 44.78 6.65
C ILE A 30 16.29 44.27 6.07
N MET A 31 15.45 45.17 5.54
CA MET A 31 14.20 44.79 4.89
C MET A 31 14.43 43.88 3.68
N ASN A 32 15.43 44.18 2.83
CA ASN A 32 15.78 43.36 1.67
C ASN A 32 16.34 41.99 2.09
N ALA A 33 17.23 41.95 3.09
CA ALA A 33 17.76 40.71 3.66
C ALA A 33 16.62 39.83 4.22
N ASN A 34 15.71 40.42 4.99
CA ASN A 34 14.54 39.73 5.53
C ASN A 34 13.61 39.22 4.42
N ARG A 35 13.34 40.03 3.38
CA ARG A 35 12.55 39.60 2.22
C ARG A 35 13.19 38.41 1.51
N ARG A 36 14.51 38.44 1.30
CA ARG A 36 15.27 37.34 0.67
C ARG A 36 15.23 36.08 1.52
N GLN A 37 15.35 36.19 2.85
CA GLN A 37 15.24 35.04 3.74
C GLN A 37 13.84 34.42 3.70
N ARG A 38 12.78 35.23 3.75
CA ARG A 38 11.40 34.73 3.65
C ARG A 38 11.16 34.01 2.33
N HIS A 39 11.59 34.62 1.22
CA HIS A 39 11.43 34.00 -0.10
C HIS A 39 12.21 32.68 -0.23
N ARG A 40 13.43 32.61 0.33
CA ARG A 40 14.19 31.35 0.37
C ARG A 40 13.54 30.28 1.24
N ALA A 41 12.95 30.67 2.37
CA ALA A 41 12.24 29.76 3.25
C ALA A 41 10.99 29.20 2.56
N GLU A 42 10.20 30.07 1.93
CA GLU A 42 9.01 29.70 1.15
C GLU A 42 9.37 28.76 -0.02
N LEU A 43 10.45 29.05 -0.77
CA LEU A 43 10.94 28.16 -1.82
C LEU A 43 11.41 26.81 -1.27
N ALA A 44 12.07 26.79 -0.11
CA ALA A 44 12.51 25.55 0.53
C ALA A 44 11.33 24.70 1.00
N GLU A 45 10.27 25.34 1.52
CA GLU A 45 9.03 24.69 1.92
C GLU A 45 8.30 24.09 0.71
N LEU A 46 8.14 24.86 -0.37
CA LEU A 46 7.57 24.38 -1.63
C LEU A 46 8.35 23.21 -2.23
N HIS A 47 9.69 23.25 -2.19
CA HIS A 47 10.51 22.13 -2.64
C HIS A 47 10.31 20.89 -1.76
N LEU A 48 10.20 21.06 -0.45
CA LEU A 48 9.97 19.95 0.47
C LEU A 48 8.59 19.30 0.23
N GLU A 49 7.54 20.10 0.07
CA GLU A 49 6.20 19.61 -0.27
C GLU A 49 6.21 18.85 -1.60
N ARG A 50 6.81 19.43 -2.63
CA ARG A 50 6.91 18.79 -3.96
C ARG A 50 7.70 17.48 -3.91
N ASP A 51 8.78 17.42 -3.14
CA ASP A 51 9.55 16.18 -2.96
C ASP A 51 8.76 15.13 -2.18
N GLN A 52 7.94 15.53 -1.21
CA GLN A 52 7.04 14.62 -0.51
C GLN A 52 5.95 14.06 -1.43
N GLU A 53 5.33 14.92 -2.25
CA GLU A 53 4.34 14.50 -3.25
C GLU A 53 4.93 13.53 -4.27
N LEU A 54 6.12 13.82 -4.80
CA LEU A 54 6.81 12.92 -5.72
C LEU A 54 7.10 11.56 -5.09
N ARG A 55 7.64 11.54 -3.86
CA ARG A 55 7.91 10.28 -3.15
C ARG A 55 6.62 9.50 -2.88
N LYS A 56 5.52 10.20 -2.59
CA LYS A 56 4.21 9.56 -2.41
C LYS A 56 3.72 8.94 -3.72
N ALA A 57 3.76 9.69 -4.82
CA ALA A 57 3.38 9.20 -6.14
C ALA A 57 4.24 8.01 -6.60
N GLU A 58 5.56 8.04 -6.35
CA GLU A 58 6.48 6.94 -6.65
C GLU A 58 6.13 5.67 -5.86
N ARG A 59 5.85 5.81 -4.56
CA ARG A 59 5.41 4.69 -3.72
C ARG A 59 4.08 4.12 -4.19
N GLU A 60 3.12 4.97 -4.53
CA GLU A 60 1.82 4.55 -5.05
C GLU A 60 1.98 3.79 -6.37
N ALA A 61 2.75 4.33 -7.33
CA ALA A 61 3.00 3.69 -8.62
C ALA A 61 3.73 2.33 -8.45
N THR A 62 4.71 2.27 -7.54
CA THR A 62 5.43 1.03 -7.23
C THR A 62 4.50 -0.01 -6.61
N GLY A 63 3.67 0.40 -5.64
CA GLY A 63 2.68 -0.48 -5.01
C GLY A 63 1.65 -1.02 -6.00
N GLN A 64 1.18 -0.19 -6.94
CA GLN A 64 0.30 -0.64 -8.03
C GLN A 64 0.97 -1.69 -8.91
N THR A 65 2.20 -1.43 -9.35
CA THR A 65 2.98 -2.36 -10.17
C THR A 65 3.21 -3.69 -9.45
N LEU A 66 3.58 -3.67 -8.17
CA LEU A 66 3.80 -4.89 -7.39
C LEU A 66 2.51 -5.70 -7.21
N SER A 67 1.38 -5.04 -6.99
CA SER A 67 0.08 -5.72 -6.92
C SER A 67 -0.30 -6.37 -8.25
N GLU A 68 -0.07 -5.69 -9.38
CA GLU A 68 -0.30 -6.27 -10.72
C GLU A 68 0.57 -7.51 -10.94
N VAL A 69 1.87 -7.44 -10.59
CA VAL A 69 2.78 -8.57 -10.65
C VAL A 69 2.33 -9.71 -9.73
N GLY A 70 1.93 -9.40 -8.49
CA GLY A 70 1.44 -10.40 -7.53
C GLY A 70 0.21 -11.15 -8.03
N ARG A 71 -0.69 -10.41 -8.69
CA ARG A 71 -1.90 -10.97 -9.30
C ARG A 71 -1.59 -11.82 -10.52
N GLU A 72 -0.70 -11.38 -11.41
CA GLU A 72 -0.28 -12.15 -12.58
C GLU A 72 0.43 -13.44 -12.17
N LEU A 73 1.28 -13.39 -11.15
CA LEU A 73 1.92 -14.57 -10.56
C LEU A 73 0.88 -15.55 -10.00
N HIS A 74 -0.11 -15.07 -9.23
CA HIS A 74 -1.12 -15.95 -8.64
C HIS A 74 -2.06 -16.54 -9.70
N ASP A 75 -2.62 -15.70 -10.58
CA ASP A 75 -3.65 -16.08 -11.54
C ASP A 75 -3.06 -16.91 -12.69
N ASN A 76 -1.89 -16.54 -13.23
CA ASN A 76 -1.31 -17.24 -14.38
C ASN A 76 -0.36 -18.37 -13.94
N VAL A 77 0.71 -18.02 -13.23
CA VAL A 77 1.75 -18.99 -12.86
C VAL A 77 1.24 -19.98 -11.82
N GLY A 78 0.53 -19.49 -10.79
CA GLY A 78 -0.06 -20.32 -9.74
C GLY A 78 -1.10 -21.30 -10.27
N GLN A 79 -1.95 -20.91 -11.22
CA GLN A 79 -2.91 -21.83 -11.86
C GLN A 79 -2.22 -22.86 -12.75
N LEU A 80 -1.28 -22.45 -13.61
CA LEU A 80 -0.55 -23.36 -14.48
C LEU A 80 0.17 -24.46 -13.69
N LEU A 81 0.85 -24.08 -12.61
CA LEU A 81 1.52 -25.04 -11.73
C LEU A 81 0.52 -25.95 -11.01
N THR A 82 -0.66 -25.44 -10.63
CA THR A 82 -1.73 -26.27 -10.04
C THR A 82 -2.26 -27.31 -11.04
N VAL A 83 -2.44 -26.93 -12.31
CA VAL A 83 -2.88 -27.85 -13.38
C VAL A 83 -1.81 -28.90 -13.65
N ALA A 84 -0.54 -28.50 -13.69
CA ALA A 84 0.59 -29.42 -13.84
C ALA A 84 0.66 -30.41 -12.67
N GLN A 85 0.52 -29.92 -11.44
CA GLN A 85 0.47 -30.73 -10.22
C GLN A 85 -0.68 -31.76 -10.26
N LEU A 86 -1.88 -31.33 -10.66
CA LEU A 86 -3.04 -32.22 -10.80
C LEU A 86 -2.82 -33.27 -11.90
N GLY A 87 -2.31 -32.88 -13.06
CA GLY A 87 -2.02 -33.80 -14.15
C GLY A 87 -0.98 -34.86 -13.76
N LEU A 88 0.07 -34.45 -13.05
CA LEU A 88 1.09 -35.38 -12.56
C LEU A 88 0.53 -36.33 -11.49
N HIS A 89 -0.31 -35.86 -10.57
CA HIS A 89 -0.92 -36.73 -9.56
C HIS A 89 -1.99 -37.68 -10.10
N ASP A 90 -2.76 -37.26 -11.10
CA ASP A 90 -3.91 -38.02 -11.62
C ASP A 90 -3.51 -39.05 -12.69
N HIS A 91 -2.45 -38.79 -13.47
CA HIS A 91 -2.07 -39.62 -14.63
C HIS A 91 -0.83 -40.49 -14.42
N LEU A 92 -0.15 -40.40 -13.27
CA LEU A 92 0.94 -41.30 -12.92
C LEU A 92 0.40 -42.54 -12.19
N ASP A 93 0.81 -43.72 -12.64
CA ASP A 93 0.47 -44.97 -11.99
C ASP A 93 1.25 -45.15 -10.66
N ARG A 94 0.73 -46.01 -9.77
CA ARG A 94 1.31 -46.19 -8.42
C ARG A 94 2.77 -46.63 -8.44
N GLN A 95 3.22 -47.35 -9.46
CA GLN A 95 4.62 -47.75 -9.61
C GLN A 95 5.52 -46.56 -9.97
N THR A 96 5.06 -45.65 -10.83
CA THR A 96 5.84 -44.45 -11.19
C THR A 96 5.86 -43.45 -10.04
N LEU A 97 4.75 -43.27 -9.31
CA LEU A 97 4.69 -42.44 -8.10
C LEU A 97 5.61 -42.95 -6.98
N ALA A 98 5.77 -44.27 -6.85
CA ALA A 98 6.67 -44.89 -5.87
C ALA A 98 8.15 -44.77 -6.24
N HIS A 99 8.49 -44.31 -7.45
CA HIS A 99 9.87 -44.13 -7.84
C HIS A 99 10.47 -42.90 -7.11
N PRO A 100 11.59 -43.05 -6.38
CA PRO A 100 12.12 -42.00 -5.50
C PRO A 100 12.34 -40.65 -6.22
N ARG A 101 12.90 -40.69 -7.44
CA ARG A 101 13.13 -39.48 -8.25
C ARG A 101 11.84 -38.76 -8.68
N VAL A 102 10.75 -39.50 -8.90
CA VAL A 102 9.46 -38.93 -9.28
C VAL A 102 8.80 -38.29 -8.06
N SER A 103 8.87 -38.95 -6.89
CA SER A 103 8.36 -38.39 -5.64
C SER A 103 9.05 -37.07 -5.26
N VAL A 104 10.38 -36.99 -5.43
CA VAL A 104 11.17 -35.76 -5.16
C VAL A 104 10.80 -34.65 -6.14
N ALA A 105 10.60 -34.98 -7.43
CA ALA A 105 10.20 -33.99 -8.43
C ALA A 105 8.79 -33.44 -8.17
N LEU A 106 7.84 -34.30 -7.79
CA LEU A 106 6.49 -33.90 -7.38
C LEU A 106 6.52 -32.99 -6.15
N GLN A 107 7.30 -33.35 -5.14
CA GLN A 107 7.45 -32.52 -3.94
C GLN A 107 8.05 -31.14 -4.26
N ALA A 108 9.04 -31.07 -5.17
CA ALA A 108 9.60 -29.79 -5.61
C ALA A 108 8.58 -28.92 -6.38
N VAL A 109 7.68 -29.54 -7.17
CA VAL A 109 6.57 -28.83 -7.84
C VAL A 109 5.58 -28.31 -6.80
N ASP A 110 5.23 -29.11 -5.80
CA ASP A 110 4.34 -28.69 -4.70
C ASP A 110 4.91 -27.50 -3.92
N GLU A 111 6.20 -27.55 -3.59
CA GLU A 111 6.91 -26.45 -2.93
C GLU A 111 6.94 -25.18 -3.81
N ALA A 112 7.18 -25.32 -5.12
CA ALA A 112 7.18 -24.20 -6.05
C ALA A 112 5.79 -23.55 -6.20
N VAL A 113 4.71 -24.35 -6.20
CA VAL A 113 3.32 -23.85 -6.21
C VAL A 113 3.06 -22.98 -4.98
N GLU A 114 3.41 -23.49 -3.78
CA GLU A 114 3.20 -22.75 -2.54
C GLU A 114 4.09 -21.50 -2.44
N GLU A 115 5.32 -21.55 -2.96
CA GLU A 115 6.23 -20.41 -3.06
C GLU A 115 5.63 -19.29 -3.93
N VAL A 116 5.16 -19.62 -5.15
CA VAL A 116 4.55 -18.64 -6.06
C VAL A 116 3.29 -18.04 -5.46
N ARG A 117 2.45 -18.85 -4.81
CA ARG A 117 1.25 -18.36 -4.11
C ARG A 117 1.62 -17.46 -2.93
N ARG A 118 2.67 -17.79 -2.17
CA ARG A 118 3.15 -16.94 -1.07
C ARG A 118 3.66 -15.61 -1.60
N LEU A 119 4.46 -15.60 -2.66
CA LEU A 119 4.97 -14.38 -3.29
C LEU A 119 3.84 -13.54 -3.87
N GLY A 120 2.90 -14.13 -4.61
CA GLY A 120 1.72 -13.43 -5.13
C GLY A 120 0.91 -12.75 -4.02
N ARG A 121 0.62 -13.46 -2.93
CA ARG A 121 -0.09 -12.91 -1.76
C ARG A 121 0.71 -11.82 -1.02
N SER A 122 2.04 -11.90 -1.00
CA SER A 122 2.91 -10.89 -0.38
C SER A 122 2.95 -9.60 -1.20
N LEU A 123 2.88 -9.73 -2.53
CA LEU A 123 2.95 -8.59 -3.47
C LEU A 123 1.60 -7.89 -3.64
N ASP A 124 0.49 -8.62 -3.47
CA ASP A 124 -0.87 -8.07 -3.57
C ASP A 124 -1.36 -7.40 -2.26
N GLN A 125 -0.50 -7.31 -1.26
CA GLN A 125 -0.91 -7.04 0.12
C GLN A 125 -1.33 -5.58 0.39
N ASP A 126 -1.14 -4.65 -0.56
CA ASP A 126 -1.37 -3.22 -0.32
C ASP A 126 -2.70 -2.66 -0.85
N ARG A 127 -3.38 -3.28 -1.82
CA ARG A 127 -4.60 -2.68 -2.42
C ARG A 127 -5.92 -3.05 -1.76
N TRP A 128 -5.95 -4.09 -0.94
CA TRP A 128 -7.16 -4.45 -0.18
C TRP A 128 -7.28 -3.64 1.13
N GLN A 129 -6.20 -3.00 1.58
CA GLN A 129 -6.16 -2.21 2.82
C GLN A 129 -7.00 -0.92 2.73
N ASP A 130 -7.14 -0.36 1.52
CA ASP A 130 -8.03 0.79 1.24
C ASP A 130 -9.51 0.38 1.15
N ARG A 131 -9.82 -0.92 1.16
CA ARG A 131 -11.19 -1.45 1.10
C ARG A 131 -11.63 -1.94 2.49
N SER A 132 -12.94 -2.00 2.72
CA SER A 132 -13.46 -2.65 3.93
C SER A 132 -13.14 -4.14 3.92
N LEU A 133 -12.99 -4.74 5.10
CA LEU A 133 -12.75 -6.19 5.22
C LEU A 133 -13.85 -7.00 4.51
N LEU A 134 -15.10 -6.54 4.64
CA LEU A 134 -16.24 -7.13 3.97
C LEU A 134 -16.06 -7.12 2.43
N SER A 135 -15.68 -5.99 1.85
CA SER A 135 -15.46 -5.87 0.40
C SER A 135 -14.32 -6.77 -0.09
N ALA A 136 -13.26 -6.93 0.72
CA ALA A 136 -12.18 -7.85 0.42
C ALA A 136 -12.66 -9.32 0.40
N ILE A 137 -13.48 -9.71 1.37
CA ILE A 137 -14.08 -11.05 1.45
C ILE A 137 -15.03 -11.30 0.28
N GLU A 138 -15.87 -10.32 -0.08
CA GLU A 138 -16.74 -10.38 -1.25
C GLU A 138 -15.96 -10.62 -2.55
N GLY A 139 -14.88 -9.86 -2.74
CA GLY A 139 -14.02 -9.99 -3.92
C GLY A 139 -13.36 -11.36 -4.02
N GLU A 140 -12.86 -11.88 -2.90
CA GLU A 140 -12.22 -13.19 -2.87
C GLU A 140 -13.24 -14.33 -3.03
N ALA A 141 -14.41 -14.24 -2.39
CA ALA A 141 -15.50 -15.21 -2.58
C ALA A 141 -15.94 -15.30 -4.05
N ALA A 142 -16.12 -14.15 -4.72
CA ALA A 142 -16.46 -14.10 -6.15
C ALA A 142 -15.32 -14.63 -7.04
N ARG A 143 -14.07 -14.44 -6.65
CA ARG A 143 -12.92 -15.03 -7.35
C ARG A 143 -12.93 -16.55 -7.23
N LEU A 144 -13.14 -17.08 -6.04
CA LEU A 144 -13.20 -18.52 -5.78
C LEU A 144 -14.35 -19.19 -6.53
N GLU A 145 -15.52 -18.55 -6.59
CA GLU A 145 -16.65 -19.03 -7.39
C GLU A 145 -16.28 -19.17 -8.88
N ARG A 146 -15.57 -18.18 -9.44
CA ARG A 146 -15.11 -18.21 -10.84
C ARG A 146 -14.09 -19.30 -11.13
N LEU A 147 -13.33 -19.75 -10.14
CA LEU A 147 -12.38 -20.87 -10.31
C LEU A 147 -13.10 -22.21 -10.48
N GLY A 148 -14.40 -22.30 -10.17
CA GLY A 148 -15.25 -23.45 -10.45
C GLY A 148 -14.97 -24.71 -9.62
N LYS A 149 -14.12 -24.62 -8.58
CA LYS A 149 -13.76 -25.77 -7.73
C LYS A 149 -14.82 -26.14 -6.70
N ALA A 150 -15.57 -25.17 -6.21
CA ALA A 150 -16.70 -25.34 -5.28
C ALA A 150 -17.66 -24.16 -5.44
N ARG A 151 -18.93 -24.36 -5.08
CA ARG A 151 -19.90 -23.27 -4.98
C ARG A 151 -19.64 -22.45 -3.70
N VAL A 152 -19.63 -21.14 -3.77
CA VAL A 152 -19.32 -20.22 -2.69
C VAL A 152 -20.54 -19.34 -2.42
N LEU A 153 -21.09 -19.45 -1.21
CA LEU A 153 -22.25 -18.70 -0.77
C LEU A 153 -21.84 -17.70 0.31
N LEU A 154 -21.88 -16.42 0.00
CA LEU A 154 -21.63 -15.36 0.97
C LEU A 154 -22.95 -14.78 1.50
N ARG A 155 -23.09 -14.72 2.82
CA ARG A 155 -24.22 -14.09 3.53
C ARG A 155 -23.70 -13.02 4.49
N VAL A 156 -24.34 -11.86 4.47
CA VAL A 156 -23.94 -10.69 5.27
C VAL A 156 -25.14 -10.19 6.06
N GLU A 157 -24.97 -10.05 7.37
CA GLU A 157 -26.04 -9.63 8.29
C GLU A 157 -25.55 -8.55 9.28
N GLY A 158 -26.45 -7.63 9.65
CA GLY A 158 -26.25 -6.74 10.79
C GLY A 158 -25.15 -5.68 10.66
N GLY A 159 -24.63 -5.39 9.46
CA GLY A 159 -23.67 -4.31 9.22
C GLY A 159 -22.36 -4.49 10.01
N PRO A 160 -21.49 -5.44 9.63
CA PRO A 160 -20.26 -5.72 10.36
C PRO A 160 -19.34 -4.49 10.41
N ALA A 161 -18.79 -4.19 11.59
CA ALA A 161 -17.77 -3.16 11.75
C ALA A 161 -16.53 -3.45 10.89
N ASP A 162 -15.89 -2.39 10.39
CA ASP A 162 -14.61 -2.49 9.70
C ASP A 162 -13.46 -2.37 10.73
N PRO A 163 -12.66 -3.43 10.94
CA PRO A 163 -11.57 -3.39 11.91
C PRO A 163 -10.43 -2.44 11.50
N ASP A 164 -9.56 -2.10 12.44
CA ASP A 164 -8.31 -1.39 12.15
C ASP A 164 -7.42 -2.19 11.19
N ARG A 165 -6.47 -1.51 10.54
CA ARG A 165 -5.62 -2.06 9.47
C ARG A 165 -4.92 -3.38 9.84
N ASP A 166 -4.38 -3.49 11.04
CA ASP A 166 -3.60 -4.65 11.46
C ASP A 166 -4.53 -5.84 11.73
N THR A 167 -5.63 -5.60 12.44
CA THR A 167 -6.69 -6.59 12.67
C THR A 167 -7.32 -7.05 11.35
N LYS A 168 -7.56 -6.12 10.43
CA LYS A 168 -8.09 -6.40 9.09
C LYS A 168 -7.19 -7.38 8.34
N THR A 169 -5.88 -7.15 8.41
CA THR A 169 -4.86 -7.97 7.72
C THR A 169 -4.82 -9.37 8.29
N MET A 170 -4.84 -9.47 9.62
CA MET A 170 -4.85 -10.75 10.32
C MET A 170 -6.10 -11.56 9.98
N LEU A 171 -7.29 -10.96 10.08
CA LEU A 171 -8.56 -11.62 9.81
C LEU A 171 -8.68 -12.07 8.36
N PHE A 172 -8.24 -11.25 7.41
CA PHE A 172 -8.25 -11.62 5.99
C PHE A 172 -7.28 -12.78 5.70
N ARG A 173 -6.11 -12.84 6.36
CA ARG A 173 -5.20 -13.99 6.25
C ARG A 173 -5.82 -15.26 6.82
N VAL A 174 -6.48 -15.17 7.98
CA VAL A 174 -7.21 -16.32 8.59
C VAL A 174 -8.32 -16.81 7.64
N PHE A 175 -9.06 -15.89 7.04
CA PHE A 175 -10.07 -16.20 6.03
C PHE A 175 -9.49 -16.98 4.85
N GLN A 176 -8.43 -16.45 4.22
CA GLN A 176 -7.78 -17.08 3.07
C GLN A 176 -7.28 -18.48 3.37
N GLU A 177 -6.62 -18.68 4.52
CA GLU A 177 -6.09 -19.98 4.91
C GLU A 177 -7.21 -20.98 5.21
N THR A 178 -8.26 -20.54 5.90
CA THR A 178 -9.41 -21.41 6.23
C THR A 178 -10.12 -21.88 4.96
N VAL A 179 -10.41 -20.96 4.03
CA VAL A 179 -11.05 -21.32 2.76
C VAL A 179 -10.12 -22.15 1.87
N GLY A 180 -8.82 -21.85 1.87
CA GLY A 180 -7.81 -22.65 1.17
C GLY A 180 -7.77 -24.09 1.68
N ASN A 181 -7.85 -24.28 3.00
CA ASN A 181 -7.88 -25.61 3.62
C ASN A 181 -9.19 -26.35 3.35
N ALA A 182 -10.33 -25.66 3.39
CA ALA A 182 -11.60 -26.24 2.95
C ALA A 182 -11.49 -26.72 1.50
N LEU A 183 -11.00 -25.90 0.56
CA LEU A 183 -10.86 -26.29 -0.85
C LEU A 183 -9.87 -27.44 -1.08
N ARG A 184 -8.80 -27.54 -0.28
CA ARG A 184 -7.80 -28.61 -0.41
C ARG A 184 -8.25 -29.94 0.21
N HIS A 185 -8.98 -29.90 1.32
CA HIS A 185 -9.19 -31.09 2.15
C HIS A 185 -10.66 -31.54 2.26
N SER A 186 -11.63 -30.65 2.11
CA SER A 186 -13.04 -30.99 2.43
C SER A 186 -13.77 -31.82 1.37
N LEU A 187 -13.27 -31.91 0.12
CA LEU A 187 -14.05 -32.38 -1.04
C LEU A 187 -15.43 -31.69 -1.16
N ALA A 188 -15.66 -30.57 -0.46
CA ALA A 188 -16.97 -29.97 -0.34
C ALA A 188 -17.38 -29.34 -1.66
N ARG A 189 -18.62 -29.63 -2.05
CA ARG A 189 -19.24 -29.01 -3.23
C ARG A 189 -19.69 -27.58 -2.95
N THR A 190 -19.79 -27.16 -1.70
CA THR A 190 -20.30 -25.84 -1.33
C THR A 190 -19.63 -25.31 -0.07
N ILE A 191 -19.07 -24.10 -0.16
CA ILE A 191 -18.52 -23.35 0.97
C ILE A 191 -19.48 -22.20 1.29
N THR A 192 -19.92 -22.12 2.53
CA THR A 192 -20.77 -21.02 3.02
C THR A 192 -19.96 -20.12 3.93
N ILE A 193 -19.96 -18.82 3.62
CA ILE A 193 -19.31 -17.75 4.39
C ILE A 193 -20.42 -16.88 4.98
N HIS A 194 -20.47 -16.78 6.30
CA HIS A 194 -21.42 -15.91 7.01
C HIS A 194 -20.66 -14.82 7.74
N VAL A 195 -20.98 -13.55 7.47
CA VAL A 195 -20.40 -12.37 8.12
C VAL A 195 -21.50 -11.61 8.86
N ALA A 196 -21.32 -11.36 10.15
CA ALA A 196 -22.33 -10.76 11.02
C ALA A 196 -21.80 -9.58 11.85
N GLY A 197 -22.64 -8.55 12.08
CA GLY A 197 -22.41 -7.38 12.95
C GLY A 197 -23.03 -7.47 14.36
N PRO A 198 -22.98 -6.39 15.18
CA PRO A 198 -22.35 -5.08 14.92
C PRO A 198 -20.82 -5.08 15.08
N GLY A 199 -20.23 -6.01 15.84
CA GLY A 199 -18.79 -6.29 15.77
C GLY A 199 -18.49 -7.27 14.62
N PHE A 200 -17.26 -7.33 14.13
CA PHE A 200 -16.91 -8.25 13.03
C PHE A 200 -16.90 -9.71 13.51
N ARG A 201 -17.84 -10.53 13.03
CA ARG A 201 -17.85 -11.99 13.21
C ARG A 201 -17.94 -12.67 11.86
N MET A 202 -17.16 -13.73 11.67
CA MET A 202 -17.14 -14.53 10.45
C MET A 202 -17.17 -16.01 10.80
N ALA A 203 -18.05 -16.76 10.12
CA ALA A 203 -18.12 -18.22 10.17
C ALA A 203 -17.99 -18.78 8.76
N ILE A 204 -17.21 -19.85 8.61
CA ILE A 204 -16.99 -20.56 7.35
C ILE A 204 -17.40 -22.02 7.58
N SER A 205 -18.18 -22.57 6.67
CA SER A 205 -18.65 -23.96 6.72
C SER A 205 -18.57 -24.58 5.32
N ASP A 206 -18.14 -25.83 5.25
CA ASP A 206 -18.03 -26.65 4.05
C ASP A 206 -19.03 -27.81 4.04
#